data_AF-A0A6I1MJM9-F1
#
_entry.id   AF-A0A6I1MJM9-F1
#
_cell.length_a   1.000
_cell.length_b   1.000
_cell.length_c   1.000
_cell.angle_alpha   90.00
_cell.angle_beta   90.00
_cell.angle_gamma   90.00
#
_symmetry.space_group_name_H-M   'P 1'
#
loop_
_entity.id
_entity.type
_entity.pdbx_description
1 polymer ?
#
loop_
_entity_poly.entity_id
_entity_poly.type
_entity_poly.pdbx_seq_one_letter_code
_entity_poly.pdbx_strand_id
1 'polypeptide(L)'
;MKILFCRIEWMERYQGIVEQYRLIGKDSEAREESRKYESWNFKTDIENEFVFGYVPTKHHNGKLNSIHIERIDGISKEDEIAHSVLVVWVSKEPIKDSKSVIIGWYKNADVFRNYTYMDIDDEKWPVNVIALSKNVILLPIDKRTLEVPWAGGVNGSPYGMAQSNIWFADKAEEQTYVEKVFNYIENYNGENWVGK
;
A
#
# COMPACT_ATOMS: atom_id res chain seq x y z
N MET A 1 6.36 2.56 -17.23
CA MET A 1 6.75 1.81 -16.00
C MET A 1 5.49 1.55 -15.20
N LYS A 2 5.27 0.31 -14.74
CA LYS A 2 4.08 -0.04 -13.95
C LYS A 2 4.33 0.25 -12.47
N ILE A 3 3.73 1.32 -11.95
CA ILE A 3 3.86 1.73 -10.55
C ILE A 3 2.49 2.04 -9.95
N LEU A 4 2.32 1.78 -8.65
CA LEU A 4 1.11 2.11 -7.91
C LEU A 4 1.48 2.53 -6.49
N PHE A 5 0.98 3.68 -6.02
CA PHE A 5 1.15 4.13 -4.64
C PHE A 5 -0.09 3.79 -3.83
N CYS A 6 0.10 3.07 -2.72
CA CYS A 6 -0.95 2.58 -1.84
C CYS A 6 -0.76 3.15 -0.42
N ARG A 7 -1.73 3.92 0.08
CA ARG A 7 -1.72 4.44 1.45
C ARG A 7 -2.39 3.45 2.40
N ILE A 8 -1.70 3.15 3.49
CA ILE A 8 -2.22 2.36 4.61
C ILE A 8 -1.92 3.05 5.94
N GLU A 9 -2.56 2.61 7.02
CA GLU A 9 -2.26 3.07 8.37
C GLU A 9 -0.80 2.77 8.79
N TRP A 10 -0.23 3.65 9.62
CA TRP A 10 1.17 3.54 10.06
C TRP A 10 1.31 2.45 11.10
N MET A 11 2.22 1.52 10.87
CA MET A 11 2.64 0.52 11.84
C MET A 11 4.15 0.32 11.79
N GLU A 12 4.76 -0.02 12.91
CA GLU A 12 6.21 -0.25 12.95
C GLU A 12 6.58 -1.53 12.21
N ARG A 13 5.87 -2.63 12.48
CA ARG A 13 6.22 -3.97 11.98
C ARG A 13 5.17 -4.65 11.11
N TYR A 14 3.94 -4.16 11.11
CA TYR A 14 2.81 -4.78 10.42
C TYR A 14 2.67 -6.29 10.75
N GLN A 15 2.60 -6.59 12.06
CA GLN A 15 2.45 -7.94 12.61
C GLN A 15 1.11 -8.11 13.35
N GLY A 16 0.07 -7.43 12.88
CA GLY A 16 -1.25 -7.43 13.53
C GLY A 16 -1.47 -6.24 14.45
N ILE A 17 -2.73 -6.07 14.88
CA ILE A 17 -3.13 -5.06 15.87
C ILE A 17 -2.98 -5.65 17.27
N VAL A 18 -2.27 -4.95 18.16
CA VAL A 18 -2.29 -5.27 19.61
C VAL A 18 -3.59 -4.75 20.22
N GLU A 19 -4.26 -5.60 21.00
CA GLU A 19 -5.59 -5.38 21.60
C GLU A 19 -5.80 -3.98 22.20
N GLN A 20 -4.78 -3.45 22.89
CA GLN A 20 -4.79 -2.13 23.52
C GLN A 20 -4.93 -0.94 22.55
N TYR A 21 -4.78 -1.16 21.25
CA TYR A 21 -4.95 -0.14 20.21
C TYR A 21 -6.30 -0.21 19.49
N ARG A 22 -7.23 -1.06 19.95
CA ARG A 22 -8.59 -1.13 19.38
C ARG A 22 -9.33 0.20 19.50
N LEU A 23 -10.14 0.50 18.49
CA LEU A 23 -10.93 1.73 18.39
C LEU A 23 -12.24 1.57 19.16
N ILE A 24 -12.69 2.63 19.82
CA ILE A 24 -13.97 2.65 20.54
C ILE A 24 -14.89 3.69 19.88
N GLY A 25 -16.05 3.27 19.37
CA GLY A 25 -17.05 4.20 18.81
C GLY A 25 -18.03 3.55 17.81
N LYS A 26 -19.04 4.31 17.35
CA LYS A 26 -20.09 3.79 16.44
C LYS A 26 -19.59 3.36 15.05
N ASP A 27 -18.47 3.92 14.59
CA ASP A 27 -17.84 3.56 13.31
C ASP A 27 -16.55 2.74 13.51
N SER A 28 -16.29 2.24 14.73
CA SER A 28 -15.04 1.53 15.01
C SER A 28 -14.98 0.20 14.29
N GLU A 29 -16.05 -0.59 14.23
CA GLU A 29 -16.02 -1.97 13.73
C GLU A 29 -15.49 -2.08 12.28
N ALA A 30 -16.10 -1.36 11.33
CA ALA A 30 -15.66 -1.41 9.93
C ALA A 30 -14.24 -0.84 9.75
N ARG A 31 -13.87 0.17 10.55
CA ARG A 31 -12.53 0.73 10.54
C ARG A 31 -11.51 -0.21 11.17
N GLU A 32 -11.87 -0.92 12.22
CA GLU A 32 -11.05 -1.94 12.86
C GLU A 32 -10.85 -3.13 11.95
N GLU A 33 -11.87 -3.54 11.20
CA GLU A 33 -11.78 -4.61 10.22
C GLU A 33 -10.81 -4.23 9.08
N SER A 34 -10.96 -3.04 8.47
CA SER A 34 -9.98 -2.53 7.50
C SER A 34 -8.58 -2.47 8.09
N ARG A 35 -8.44 -1.92 9.30
CA ARG A 35 -7.16 -1.77 9.97
C ARG A 35 -6.53 -3.12 10.29
N LYS A 36 -7.33 -4.14 10.60
CA LYS A 36 -6.87 -5.51 10.83
C LYS A 36 -6.19 -6.00 9.56
N TYR A 37 -6.83 -5.90 8.40
CA TYR A 37 -6.21 -6.35 7.15
C TYR A 37 -4.99 -5.52 6.76
N GLU A 38 -5.04 -4.20 6.95
CA GLU A 38 -3.87 -3.33 6.73
C GLU A 38 -2.68 -3.70 7.63
N SER A 39 -2.96 -4.16 8.86
CA SER A 39 -1.94 -4.50 9.87
C SER A 39 -1.09 -5.71 9.54
N TRP A 40 -1.47 -6.44 8.48
CA TRP A 40 -0.77 -7.62 8.03
C TRP A 40 -0.13 -7.48 6.65
N ASN A 41 -0.14 -6.28 6.07
CA ASN A 41 0.79 -5.97 4.99
C ASN A 41 2.21 -6.35 5.43
N PHE A 42 3.08 -6.78 4.52
CA PHE A 42 4.45 -7.25 4.83
C PHE A 42 4.57 -8.53 5.67
N LYS A 43 3.46 -9.14 6.11
CA LYS A 43 3.49 -10.50 6.69
C LYS A 43 3.61 -11.53 5.58
N THR A 44 4.51 -12.48 5.78
CA THR A 44 4.66 -13.63 4.90
C THR A 44 3.61 -14.69 5.17
N ASP A 45 3.33 -15.53 4.17
CA ASP A 45 2.66 -16.80 4.36
C ASP A 45 3.50 -17.78 5.19
N ILE A 46 2.90 -18.92 5.54
CA ILE A 46 3.54 -19.93 6.40
C ILE A 46 4.83 -20.52 5.79
N GLU A 47 4.92 -20.54 4.46
CA GLU A 47 6.08 -21.04 3.72
C GLU A 47 7.15 -19.95 3.48
N ASN A 48 6.87 -18.69 3.85
CA ASN A 48 7.70 -17.52 3.58
C ASN A 48 7.98 -17.27 2.09
N GLU A 49 7.11 -17.73 1.20
CA GLU A 49 7.24 -17.57 -0.24
C GLU A 49 6.52 -16.31 -0.71
N PHE A 50 5.33 -16.03 -0.18
CA PHE A 50 4.47 -14.95 -0.61
C PHE A 50 4.24 -13.93 0.49
N VAL A 51 4.00 -12.69 0.08
CA VAL A 51 3.51 -11.63 0.93
C VAL A 51 2.23 -11.10 0.31
N PHE A 52 1.20 -11.02 1.15
CA PHE A 52 -0.10 -10.49 0.76
C PHE A 52 -0.18 -9.00 1.11
N GLY A 53 -0.95 -8.27 0.31
CA GLY A 53 -1.16 -6.85 0.47
C GLY A 53 -2.63 -6.49 0.39
N TYR A 54 -3.03 -5.59 1.28
CA TYR A 54 -4.36 -5.01 1.37
C TYR A 54 -4.23 -3.49 1.42
N VAL A 55 -4.79 -2.82 0.40
CA VAL A 55 -5.10 -1.39 0.44
C VAL A 55 -6.61 -1.19 0.45
N PRO A 56 -7.18 -0.46 1.42
CA PRO A 56 -8.62 -0.24 1.47
C PRO A 56 -9.09 0.66 0.32
N THR A 57 -10.02 0.17 -0.47
CA THR A 57 -10.77 0.97 -1.45
C THR A 57 -12.00 1.60 -0.80
N LYS A 58 -12.40 2.78 -1.29
CA LYS A 58 -13.58 3.48 -0.77
C LYS A 58 -14.87 2.72 -1.11
N HIS A 59 -15.87 2.90 -0.28
CA HIS A 59 -17.24 2.50 -0.60
C HIS A 59 -17.98 3.70 -1.21
N HIS A 60 -18.82 3.43 -2.22
CA HIS A 60 -19.75 4.41 -2.77
C HIS A 60 -21.11 3.73 -2.96
N ASN A 61 -22.16 4.32 -2.38
CA ASN A 61 -23.53 3.78 -2.43
C ASN A 61 -23.65 2.31 -2.01
N GLY A 62 -22.93 1.89 -0.96
CA GLY A 62 -22.97 0.51 -0.47
C GLY A 62 -22.21 -0.50 -1.34
N LYS A 63 -21.57 -0.07 -2.43
CA LYS A 63 -20.67 -0.90 -3.24
C LYS A 63 -19.23 -0.53 -2.97
N LEU A 64 -18.39 -1.55 -2.82
CA LEU A 64 -16.95 -1.41 -2.76
C LEU A 64 -16.41 -0.97 -4.13
N ASN A 65 -15.53 0.04 -4.14
CA ASN A 65 -14.84 0.44 -5.36
C ASN A 65 -13.75 -0.56 -5.73
N SER A 66 -13.58 -0.81 -7.03
CA SER A 66 -12.44 -1.53 -7.57
C SER A 66 -11.22 -0.62 -7.73
N ILE A 67 -10.04 -1.22 -7.82
CA ILE A 67 -8.83 -0.54 -8.30
C ILE A 67 -8.95 -0.41 -9.81
N HIS A 68 -8.84 0.82 -10.31
CA HIS A 68 -8.82 1.14 -11.73
C HIS A 68 -7.48 0.76 -12.37
N ILE A 69 -7.14 -0.54 -12.37
CA ILE A 69 -5.84 -1.04 -12.84
C ILE A 69 -5.56 -0.71 -14.31
N GLU A 70 -6.58 -0.38 -15.12
CA GLU A 70 -6.42 0.13 -16.49
C GLU A 70 -5.63 1.45 -16.58
N ARG A 71 -5.44 2.15 -15.45
CA ARG A 71 -4.58 3.34 -15.38
C ARG A 71 -3.09 2.99 -15.25
N ILE A 72 -2.78 1.72 -14.99
CA ILE A 72 -1.41 1.22 -14.99
C ILE A 72 -1.01 0.95 -16.45
N ASP A 73 0.18 1.41 -16.81
CA ASP A 73 0.77 1.29 -18.15
C ASP A 73 0.65 -0.14 -18.72
N GLY A 74 0.01 -0.26 -19.89
CA GLY A 74 -0.18 -1.52 -20.60
C GLY A 74 -1.26 -2.46 -20.06
N ILE A 75 -2.15 -2.00 -19.17
CA ILE A 75 -3.27 -2.79 -18.64
C ILE A 75 -4.59 -2.39 -19.31
N SER A 76 -5.38 -3.39 -19.70
CA SER A 76 -6.70 -3.20 -20.32
C SER A 76 -7.81 -3.01 -19.28
N LYS A 77 -8.95 -2.44 -19.71
CA LYS A 77 -10.17 -2.36 -18.90
C LYS A 77 -10.80 -3.72 -18.60
N GLU A 78 -10.54 -4.70 -19.45
CA GLU A 78 -11.05 -6.07 -19.29
C GLU A 78 -10.13 -6.95 -18.44
N ASP A 79 -8.91 -6.48 -18.13
CA ASP A 79 -8.00 -7.24 -17.27
C ASP A 79 -8.50 -7.18 -15.82
N GLU A 80 -8.39 -8.31 -15.13
CA GLU A 80 -8.68 -8.42 -13.70
C GLU A 80 -7.42 -8.30 -12.84
N ILE A 81 -6.23 -8.49 -13.44
CA ILE A 81 -4.94 -8.48 -12.75
C ILE A 81 -3.92 -7.68 -13.57
N ALA A 82 -3.21 -6.79 -12.90
CA ALA A 82 -2.03 -6.12 -13.44
C ALA A 82 -0.77 -6.81 -12.91
N HIS A 83 -0.05 -7.48 -13.81
CA HIS A 83 1.20 -8.17 -13.49
C HIS A 83 2.42 -7.26 -13.55
N SER A 84 3.44 -7.60 -12.76
CA SER A 84 4.75 -6.94 -12.74
C SER A 84 4.68 -5.46 -12.37
N VAL A 85 3.89 -5.13 -11.35
CA VAL A 85 3.72 -3.76 -10.84
C VAL A 85 4.70 -3.51 -9.68
N LEU A 86 5.32 -2.32 -9.66
CA LEU A 86 5.97 -1.80 -8.48
C LEU A 86 4.93 -1.16 -7.57
N VAL A 87 4.55 -1.83 -6.48
CA VAL A 87 3.63 -1.28 -5.48
C VAL A 87 4.42 -0.60 -4.39
N VAL A 88 4.20 0.70 -4.21
CA VAL A 88 4.86 1.54 -3.20
C VAL A 88 3.89 1.80 -2.07
N TRP A 89 4.22 1.33 -0.87
CA TRP A 89 3.41 1.54 0.32
C TRP A 89 3.77 2.86 0.97
N VAL A 90 2.73 3.63 1.28
CA VAL A 90 2.80 4.98 1.81
C VAL A 90 2.06 5.02 3.12
N SER A 91 2.62 5.71 4.12
CA SER A 91 1.89 5.97 5.34
C SER A 91 2.26 7.31 5.95
N LYS A 92 1.42 7.78 6.86
CA LYS A 92 1.65 9.00 7.64
C LYS A 92 1.86 8.60 9.09
N GLU A 93 3.05 8.89 9.60
CA GLU A 93 3.37 8.65 11.01
C GLU A 93 2.40 9.42 11.93
N PRO A 94 1.92 8.85 13.04
CA PRO A 94 0.91 9.48 13.91
C PRO A 94 1.49 10.59 14.80
N ILE A 95 2.47 11.34 14.30
CA ILE A 95 3.02 12.54 14.93
C ILE A 95 2.37 13.78 14.30
N LYS A 96 2.12 14.79 15.11
CA LYS A 96 1.54 16.06 14.65
C LYS A 96 2.41 16.66 13.53
N ASP A 97 1.74 17.15 12.48
CA ASP A 97 2.37 17.81 11.33
C ASP A 97 3.33 16.93 10.50
N SER A 98 3.32 15.61 10.72
CA SER A 98 4.06 14.66 9.88
C SER A 98 3.52 14.65 8.44
N LYS A 99 4.41 14.30 7.51
CA LYS A 99 4.07 14.09 6.10
C LYS A 99 3.90 12.61 5.82
N SER A 100 3.25 12.30 4.70
CA SER A 100 3.24 10.94 4.18
C SER A 100 4.63 10.57 3.66
N VAL A 101 5.10 9.38 3.95
CA VAL A 101 6.39 8.84 3.55
C VAL A 101 6.23 7.45 2.97
N ILE A 102 7.20 7.03 2.15
CA ILE A 102 7.31 5.63 1.72
C ILE A 102 7.75 4.79 2.91
N ILE A 103 7.04 3.70 3.16
CA ILE A 103 7.30 2.77 4.27
C ILE A 103 7.86 1.42 3.80
N GLY A 104 7.74 1.13 2.50
CA GLY A 104 8.12 -0.15 1.92
C GLY A 104 7.57 -0.28 0.51
N TRP A 105 7.90 -1.39 -0.16
CA TRP A 105 7.45 -1.65 -1.52
C TRP A 105 7.45 -3.14 -1.83
N TYR A 106 6.62 -3.51 -2.80
CA TYR A 106 6.57 -4.86 -3.39
C TYR A 106 7.01 -4.72 -4.85
N LYS A 107 8.14 -5.31 -5.22
CA LYS A 107 8.58 -5.38 -6.63
C LYS A 107 7.88 -6.55 -7.33
N ASN A 108 7.61 -6.39 -8.63
CA ASN A 108 7.00 -7.43 -9.47
C ASN A 108 5.72 -8.03 -8.86
N ALA A 109 4.87 -7.18 -8.28
CA ALA A 109 3.63 -7.60 -7.65
C ALA A 109 2.52 -7.80 -8.68
N ASP A 110 1.58 -8.66 -8.33
CA ASP A 110 0.29 -8.80 -8.99
C ASP A 110 -0.74 -7.94 -8.24
N VAL A 111 -1.38 -7.02 -8.97
CA VAL A 111 -2.42 -6.12 -8.42
C VAL A 111 -3.76 -6.50 -8.99
N PHE A 112 -4.72 -6.81 -8.13
CA PHE A 112 -6.06 -7.25 -8.51
C PHE A 112 -7.01 -6.04 -8.60
N ARG A 113 -7.87 -6.03 -9.62
CA ARG A 113 -8.94 -5.04 -9.78
C ARG A 113 -9.90 -5.06 -8.60
N ASN A 114 -10.31 -6.25 -8.20
CA ASN A 114 -11.21 -6.51 -7.07
C ASN A 114 -10.44 -7.25 -5.97
N TYR A 115 -10.91 -7.21 -4.71
CA TYR A 115 -10.32 -8.07 -3.70
C TYR A 115 -10.48 -9.54 -4.11
N THR A 116 -9.39 -10.29 -4.00
CA THR A 116 -9.43 -11.75 -3.90
C THR A 116 -9.34 -12.16 -2.44
N TYR A 117 -9.71 -13.39 -2.11
CA TYR A 117 -9.70 -13.89 -0.74
C TYR A 117 -8.69 -15.02 -0.62
N MET A 118 -7.73 -14.86 0.30
CA MET A 118 -6.73 -15.86 0.60
C MET A 118 -7.02 -16.46 1.98
N ASP A 119 -6.84 -17.77 2.12
CA ASP A 119 -6.89 -18.43 3.41
C ASP A 119 -5.56 -18.18 4.14
N ILE A 120 -5.60 -17.39 5.21
CA ILE A 120 -4.44 -17.03 6.05
C ILE A 120 -4.82 -17.34 7.50
N ASP A 121 -4.05 -18.23 8.15
CA ASP A 121 -4.27 -18.63 9.55
C ASP A 121 -5.75 -19.04 9.82
N ASP A 122 -6.32 -19.90 8.95
CA ASP A 122 -7.71 -20.39 8.98
C ASP A 122 -8.82 -19.32 8.80
N GLU A 123 -8.47 -18.12 8.32
CA GLU A 123 -9.41 -17.05 8.02
C GLU A 123 -9.29 -16.58 6.56
N LYS A 124 -10.42 -16.22 5.94
CA LYS A 124 -10.44 -15.62 4.59
C LYS A 124 -10.15 -14.14 4.64
N TRP A 125 -9.02 -13.73 4.11
CA TRP A 125 -8.58 -12.35 4.13
C TRP A 125 -8.71 -11.72 2.75
N PRO A 126 -9.30 -10.50 2.66
CA PRO A 126 -9.31 -9.75 1.41
C PRO A 126 -7.89 -9.27 1.11
N VAL A 127 -7.44 -9.50 -0.12
CA VAL A 127 -6.14 -9.05 -0.63
C VAL A 127 -6.34 -8.46 -2.01
N ASN A 128 -5.54 -7.47 -2.37
CA ASN A 128 -5.53 -6.88 -3.71
C ASN A 128 -4.11 -6.66 -4.26
N VAL A 129 -3.09 -7.09 -3.52
CA VAL A 129 -1.69 -7.11 -3.98
C VAL A 129 -1.05 -8.42 -3.51
N ILE A 130 -0.30 -9.09 -4.37
CA ILE A 130 0.48 -10.28 -4.03
C ILE A 130 1.88 -10.14 -4.61
N ALA A 131 2.91 -10.51 -3.86
CA ALA A 131 4.28 -10.55 -4.36
C ALA A 131 5.07 -11.69 -3.72
N LEU A 132 6.16 -12.10 -4.37
CA LEU A 132 7.14 -12.99 -3.74
C LEU A 132 7.85 -12.27 -2.60
N SER A 133 8.04 -12.93 -1.47
CA SER A 133 8.66 -12.38 -0.25
C SER A 133 10.03 -11.76 -0.52
N LYS A 134 10.84 -12.38 -1.38
CA LYS A 134 12.16 -11.88 -1.81
C LYS A 134 12.12 -10.52 -2.53
N ASN A 135 10.96 -10.12 -3.05
CA ASN A 135 10.76 -8.85 -3.75
C ASN A 135 10.16 -7.76 -2.86
N VAL A 136 9.94 -8.04 -1.58
CA VAL A 136 9.26 -7.14 -0.64
C VAL A 136 10.24 -6.56 0.35
N ILE A 137 10.15 -5.25 0.56
CA ILE A 137 10.90 -4.51 1.58
C ILE A 137 9.92 -3.78 2.48
N LEU A 138 10.04 -4.01 3.79
CA LEU A 138 9.53 -3.11 4.83
C LEU A 138 10.72 -2.32 5.37
N LEU A 139 10.65 -0.98 5.27
CA LEU A 139 11.70 -0.11 5.75
C LEU A 139 11.71 -0.06 7.29
N PRO A 140 12.91 -0.10 7.91
CA PRO A 140 13.11 0.36 9.28
C PRO A 140 12.59 1.78 9.47
N ILE A 141 12.08 2.10 10.67
CA ILE A 141 11.46 3.41 10.96
C ILE A 141 12.39 4.58 10.59
N ASP A 142 13.69 4.49 10.92
CA ASP A 142 14.68 5.52 10.65
C ASP A 142 15.00 5.69 9.14
N LYS A 143 14.57 4.75 8.30
CA LYS A 143 14.70 4.81 6.84
C LYS A 143 13.44 5.29 6.11
N ARG A 144 12.33 5.49 6.82
CA ARG A 144 11.04 5.98 6.26
C ARG A 144 11.07 7.50 6.05
N THR A 145 12.01 7.97 5.23
CA THR A 145 12.33 9.39 5.09
C THR A 145 11.88 9.99 3.76
N LEU A 146 11.58 9.17 2.76
CA LEU A 146 11.20 9.65 1.44
C LEU A 146 9.74 10.10 1.43
N GLU A 147 9.54 11.41 1.52
CA GLU A 147 8.23 12.05 1.50
C GLU A 147 7.47 11.81 0.20
N VAL A 148 6.18 11.50 0.34
CA VAL A 148 5.21 11.40 -0.75
C VAL A 148 4.36 12.66 -0.82
N PRO A 149 4.32 13.36 -1.96
CA PRO A 149 3.52 14.56 -2.14
C PRO A 149 2.05 14.33 -1.84
N TRP A 150 1.39 15.37 -1.34
CA TRP A 150 -0.04 15.38 -1.12
C TRP A 150 -0.71 16.37 -2.07
N ALA A 151 -1.64 15.88 -2.89
CA ALA A 151 -2.36 16.67 -3.87
C ALA A 151 -3.49 17.47 -3.21
N GLY A 152 -3.52 18.78 -3.50
CA GLY A 152 -4.57 19.69 -3.07
C GLY A 152 -4.39 20.30 -1.67
N GLY A 153 -5.18 21.34 -1.39
CA GLY A 153 -5.02 22.23 -0.23
C GLY A 153 -4.22 23.49 -0.55
N VAL A 154 -4.25 24.49 0.35
CA VAL A 154 -3.64 25.82 0.14
C VAL A 154 -2.12 25.74 -0.11
N ASN A 155 -1.45 24.73 0.47
CA ASN A 155 -0.02 24.46 0.31
C ASN A 155 0.25 23.06 -0.29
N GLY A 156 -0.73 22.50 -1.01
CA GLY A 156 -0.64 21.17 -1.60
C GLY A 156 0.27 21.12 -2.83
N SER A 157 0.79 19.93 -3.12
CA SER A 157 1.48 19.66 -4.39
C SER A 157 0.46 19.61 -5.55
N PRO A 158 0.87 19.93 -6.80
CA PRO A 158 0.02 19.73 -7.98
C PRO A 158 -0.30 18.24 -8.25
N TYR A 159 0.46 17.33 -7.65
CA TYR A 159 0.28 15.88 -7.75
C TYR A 159 0.55 15.17 -6.42
N GLY A 160 0.21 13.88 -6.34
CA GLY A 160 0.49 13.06 -5.16
C GLY A 160 -0.73 12.31 -4.62
N MET A 161 -0.57 11.78 -3.41
CA MET A 161 -1.67 11.16 -2.66
C MET A 161 -2.76 12.19 -2.37
N ALA A 162 -4.00 11.75 -2.31
CA ALA A 162 -5.14 12.63 -2.04
C ALA A 162 -6.10 11.95 -1.07
N GLN A 163 -7.40 12.25 -1.19
CA GLN A 163 -8.41 11.57 -0.40
C GLN A 163 -8.51 10.06 -0.71
N SER A 164 -8.08 9.61 -1.89
CA SER A 164 -7.96 8.19 -2.24
C SER A 164 -6.77 7.54 -1.53
N ASN A 165 -6.88 6.26 -1.18
CA ASN A 165 -5.73 5.47 -0.74
C ASN A 165 -4.83 5.02 -1.89
N ILE A 166 -5.22 5.30 -3.14
CA ILE A 166 -4.50 4.88 -4.34
C ILE A 166 -4.14 6.10 -5.18
N TRP A 167 -2.89 6.17 -5.62
CA TRP A 167 -2.40 7.11 -6.62
C TRP A 167 -1.60 6.36 -7.68
N PHE A 168 -2.01 6.54 -8.95
CA PHE A 168 -1.43 5.83 -10.09
C PHE A 168 -0.17 6.49 -10.65
N ALA A 169 0.09 7.76 -10.30
CA ALA A 169 1.22 8.54 -10.81
C ALA A 169 1.38 8.45 -12.35
N ASP A 170 0.26 8.47 -13.07
CA ASP A 170 0.13 8.18 -14.51
C ASP A 170 0.20 9.43 -15.40
N LYS A 171 0.47 10.61 -14.83
CA LYS A 171 0.59 11.87 -15.59
C LYS A 171 2.04 12.27 -15.85
N ALA A 172 2.23 13.13 -16.86
CA ALA A 172 3.56 13.55 -17.30
C ALA A 172 4.31 14.37 -16.24
N GLU A 173 3.60 15.27 -15.54
CA GLU A 173 4.14 16.12 -14.48
C GLU A 173 4.59 15.35 -13.22
N GLU A 174 4.22 14.07 -13.12
CA GLU A 174 4.53 13.18 -11.99
C GLU A 174 5.81 12.37 -12.24
N GLN A 175 6.25 12.26 -13.50
CA GLN A 175 7.33 11.33 -13.91
C GLN A 175 8.67 11.61 -13.23
N THR A 176 9.04 12.88 -13.03
CA THR A 176 10.26 13.23 -12.29
C THR A 176 10.24 12.67 -10.86
N TYR A 177 9.07 12.69 -10.20
CA TYR A 177 8.93 12.14 -8.86
C TYR A 177 8.93 10.60 -8.89
N VAL A 178 8.27 10.00 -9.87
CA VAL A 178 8.26 8.55 -10.09
C VAL A 178 9.68 8.01 -10.32
N GLU A 179 10.49 8.69 -11.13
CA GLU A 179 11.90 8.36 -11.36
C GLU A 179 12.73 8.47 -10.07
N LYS A 180 12.51 9.52 -9.27
CA LYS A 180 13.15 9.67 -7.95
C LYS A 180 12.84 8.48 -7.04
N VAL A 181 11.58 8.04 -6.98
CA VAL A 181 11.15 6.90 -6.18
C VAL A 181 11.76 5.60 -6.71
N PHE A 182 11.73 5.38 -8.02
CA PHE A 182 12.35 4.22 -8.65
C PHE A 182 13.84 4.14 -8.33
N ASN A 183 14.58 5.23 -8.51
CA ASN A 183 16.00 5.30 -8.18
C ASN A 183 16.28 5.04 -6.69
N TYR A 184 15.44 5.57 -5.79
CA TYR A 184 15.56 5.29 -4.36
C TYR A 184 15.39 3.78 -4.06
N ILE A 185 14.39 3.15 -4.68
CA ILE A 185 14.06 1.73 -4.49
C ILE A 185 15.13 0.80 -5.11
N GLU A 186 15.65 1.13 -6.28
CA GLU A 186 16.70 0.32 -6.94
C GLU A 186 18.05 0.42 -6.23
N ASN A 187 18.36 1.55 -5.61
CA ASN A 187 19.62 1.75 -4.88
C ASN A 187 19.52 1.37 -3.39
N TYR A 188 18.36 0.92 -2.91
CA TYR A 188 18.23 0.51 -1.52
C TYR A 188 18.94 -0.83 -1.26
N ASN A 189 19.93 -0.79 -0.38
CA ASN A 189 20.70 -1.95 0.09
C ASN A 189 20.68 -2.07 1.63
N GLY A 190 19.74 -1.37 2.28
CA GLY A 190 19.58 -1.35 3.72
C GLY A 190 18.85 -2.58 4.26
N GLU A 191 18.52 -2.51 5.54
CA GLU A 191 17.83 -3.59 6.24
C GLU A 191 16.40 -3.80 5.72
N ASN A 192 15.95 -5.06 5.66
CA ASN A 192 14.55 -5.41 5.48
C ASN A 192 13.94 -5.87 6.81
N TRP A 193 12.77 -5.32 7.18
CA TRP A 193 12.02 -5.70 8.38
C TRP A 193 10.87 -6.69 8.13
N VAL A 194 10.67 -7.17 6.89
CA VAL A 194 9.75 -8.29 6.63
C VAL A 194 10.12 -9.48 7.51
N GLY A 195 9.13 -9.97 8.28
CA GLY A 195 9.30 -11.13 9.17
C GLY A 195 10.13 -10.91 10.44
N LYS A 196 10.50 -9.66 10.78
CA LYS A 196 11.33 -9.34 11.96
C LYS A 196 10.60 -8.79 13.18
#